data_AF-A0A538F9M1-F1
#
_entry.id   AF-A0A538F9M1-F1
#
_cell.length_a   1.000
_cell.length_b   1.000
_cell.length_c   1.000
_cell.angle_alpha   90.00
_cell.angle_beta   90.00
_cell.angle_gamma   90.00
#
_symmetry.space_group_name_H-M   'P 1'
#
loop_
_entity.id
_entity.type
_entity.pdbx_description
1 polymer ?
#
loop_
_entity_poly.entity_id
_entity_poly.type
_entity_poly.pdbx_seq_one_letter_code
_entity_poly.pdbx_strand_id
1 'polypeptide(L)' 'MHLSAIKLRGFKSFPDPVEVRLERGVAVVVGPNGSGKSNVSDALLWA' A
#
# COMPACT_ATOMS: atom_id res chain seq x y z
N MET A 1 -7.90 12.15 12.78
CA MET A 1 -7.86 11.68 11.38
C MET A 1 -7.00 10.42 11.33
N HIS A 2 -7.38 9.37 10.60
CA HIS A 2 -6.53 8.20 10.36
C HIS A 2 -6.78 7.66 8.95
N LEU A 3 -5.76 7.05 8.36
CA LEU A 3 -5.87 6.36 7.07
C LEU A 3 -6.48 4.97 7.32
N SER A 4 -7.68 4.71 6.79
CA SER A 4 -8.42 3.46 7.02
C SER A 4 -8.14 2.40 5.95
N ALA A 5 -7.85 2.80 4.72
CA ALA A 5 -7.52 1.88 3.64
C ALA A 5 -6.71 2.55 2.53
N ILE A 6 -5.93 1.73 1.81
CA ILE A 6 -5.26 2.07 0.56
C ILE A 6 -5.83 1.17 -0.53
N LYS A 7 -6.38 1.75 -1.59
CA LYS A 7 -6.88 1.00 -2.76
C LYS A 7 -5.98 1.27 -3.96
N LEU A 8 -5.38 0.21 -4.50
CA LEU A 8 -4.41 0.27 -5.59
C LEU A 8 -4.95 -0.52 -6.78
N ARG A 9 -4.78 0.00 -7.98
CA ARG A 9 -5.06 -0.71 -9.23
C ARG A 9 -4.25 -0.08 -10.36
N GLY A 10 -3.52 -0.90 -11.12
CA GLY A 10 -2.67 -0.43 -12.21
C GLY A 10 -1.51 0.47 -11.75
N PHE A 11 -1.10 0.42 -10.49
CA PHE A 11 -0.04 1.27 -9.94
C PHE A 11 1.25 0.48 -9.73
N LYS A 12 2.29 0.80 -10.52
CA LYS A 12 3.61 0.14 -10.47
C LYS A 12 3.49 -1.39 -10.47
N SER A 13 3.85 -2.05 -9.37
CA SER A 13 3.81 -3.51 -9.21
C SER A 13 2.43 -4.06 -8.82
N PHE A 14 1.37 -3.24 -8.79
CA PHE A 14 -0.01 -3.65 -8.48
C PHE A 14 -0.88 -3.58 -9.74
N PRO A 15 -0.78 -4.55 -10.67
CA PRO A 15 -1.60 -4.56 -11.89
C PRO A 15 -3.08 -4.80 -11.58
N ASP A 16 -3.35 -5.73 -10.65
CA ASP A 16 -4.68 -6.09 -10.21
C ASP A 16 -5.16 -5.21 -9.04
N PRO A 17 -6.49 -5.11 -8.80
CA PRO A 17 -7.02 -4.41 -7.64
C PRO A 17 -6.54 -5.00 -6.32
N VAL A 18 -6.02 -4.16 -5.43
CA VAL A 18 -5.60 -4.50 -4.08
C VAL A 18 -6.18 -3.49 -3.09
N GLU A 19 -6.70 -3.99 -1.96
CA GLU A 19 -7.13 -3.17 -0.83
C GLU A 19 -6.30 -3.54 0.41
N VAL A 20 -5.52 -2.58 0.91
CA VAL A 20 -4.80 -2.69 2.19
C VAL A 20 -5.63 -1.98 3.24
N ARG A 21 -6.24 -2.72 4.16
CA ARG A 21 -6.98 -2.16 5.30
C ARG A 21 -6.03 -1.85 6.44
N LEU A 22 -6.22 -0.68 7.05
CA LEU A 22 -5.37 -0.16 8.10
C LEU A 22 -6.21 0.11 9.35
N GLU A 23 -5.80 -0.53 10.44
CA GLU A 23 -6.36 -0.28 11.75
C GLU A 23 -5.66 0.90 12.42
N ARG A 24 -6.27 1.44 13.47
CA ARG A 24 -5.61 2.44 14.31
C ARG A 24 -4.40 1.82 15.00
N GLY A 25 -3.30 2.57 15.04
CA GLY A 25 -2.04 2.12 15.66
C GLY A 25 -0.92 2.04 14.63
N VAL A 26 -0.13 0.97 14.71
CA VAL A 26 1.05 0.75 13.85
C VAL A 26 0.75 -0.38 12.87
N ALA A 27 0.87 -0.09 11.57
CA ALA A 27 0.83 -1.08 10.51
C ALA A 27 2.24 -1.28 9.94
N VAL A 28 2.60 -2.53 9.61
CA VAL A 28 3.92 -2.88 9.08
C VAL A 28 3.76 -3.61 7.76
N VAL A 29 4.41 -3.12 6.71
CA VAL A 29 4.43 -3.74 5.38
C VAL A 29 5.75 -4.47 5.19
N VAL A 30 5.69 -5.80 5.03
CA VAL A 30 6.86 -6.69 4.94
C VAL A 30 6.80 -7.62 3.73
N GLY A 31 7.92 -8.29 3.42
CA GLY A 31 8.07 -9.14 2.24
C GLY A 31 9.48 -9.08 1.61
N PRO A 32 9.80 -9.96 0.65
CA PRO A 32 11.12 -10.04 0.01
C PRO A 32 11.52 -8.75 -0.74
N ASN A 33 12.81 -8.58 -1.02
CA ASN A 33 13.27 -7.48 -1.87
C ASN A 33 12.68 -7.60 -3.28
N GLY A 34 12.26 -6.47 -3.85
CA GLY A 34 11.55 -6.43 -5.14
C GLY A 34 10.05 -6.74 -5.08
N SER A 35 9.49 -7.13 -3.92
CA SER A 35 8.07 -7.51 -3.81
C SER A 35 7.07 -6.33 -3.82
N GLY A 36 7.52 -5.10 -4.09
CA GLY A 36 6.64 -3.94 -4.21
C GLY A 36 6.26 -3.21 -2.90
N LYS A 37 6.90 -3.52 -1.76
CA LYS A 37 6.61 -2.86 -0.47
C LYS A 37 6.70 -1.33 -0.52
N SER A 38 7.79 -0.79 -1.08
CA SER A 38 7.98 0.66 -1.20
C SER A 38 6.95 1.31 -2.14
N ASN A 39 6.37 0.55 -3.08
CA ASN A 39 5.32 1.06 -3.96
C ASN A 39 4.03 1.37 -3.19
N VAL A 40 3.79 0.76 -2.02
CA VAL A 40 2.68 1.16 -1.14
C VAL A 40 2.90 2.58 -0.61
N SER A 41 4.13 2.92 -0.20
CA SER A 41 4.49 4.28 0.22
C SER A 41 4.42 5.26 -0.94
N ASP A 42 4.88 4.86 -2.12
CA ASP A 42 4.83 5.71 -3.32
C ASP A 42 3.38 6.06 -3.71
N ALA A 43 2.45 5.11 -3.57
CA ALA A 43 1.05 5.36 -3.86
C ALA A 43 0.42 6.36 -2.89
N LEU A 44 0.84 6.34 -1.61
CA LEU A 44 0.39 7.32 -0.61
C LEU A 44 0.86 8.74 -0.91
N LEU A 45 2.08 8.89 -1.44
CA LEU A 45 2.63 10.19 -1.81
C LEU A 45 2.07 10.72 -3.14
N TRP A 46 1.61 9.83 -4.02
CA TRP A 46 1.10 10.18 -5.33
C TRP A 46 -0.35 10.69 -5.34
N ALA A 47 -1.17 10.24 -4.38
CA ALA A 47 -2.60 10.57 -4.29
C ALA A 47 -2.86 12.00 -3.80
#